data_AF-A0A1S9CCC2-F1
#
_entry.id   AF-A0A1S9CCC2-F1
#
_cell.length_a   1.000
_cell.length_b   1.000
_cell.length_c   1.000
_cell.angle_alpha   90.00
_cell.angle_beta   90.00
_cell.angle_gamma   90.00
#
_symmetry.space_group_name_H-M   'P 1'
#
loop_
_entity.id
_entity.type
_entity.pdbx_description
1 polymer ?
#
loop_
_entity_poly.entity_id
_entity_poly.type
_entity_poly.pdbx_seq_one_letter_code
_entity_poly.pdbx_strand_id
1 'polypeptide(L)'
;MFKYIRKILLCLAMTITVGTKVHASPLVIRQTNFDNNIENVRLIMDDLPKSRLYKLQKFSWRDMEKVSNIVKEENKQKYKHVLHDTTNFLLSKIPGALNSTAAEWSVFGIGRSGVEVPKKYKKDYKMKLHEAISKELNKSRAFGGRITDVQRAVIALSSLGYDYSSVAGKNLLDYTWNKEKYFPNLNVTQASLGGRQGLNELVYGLLNIDLQQTPTPDNATISREDIIKQILTYQTPDGSFSLMENNSSGEIDITAMTITSLAPYYPNIEAVQQSVDKAIQYISKSQNENAGFSDIYSETLETTAQVIVALCSLNIDCEKDERFIKNENTLLTNLLSYYKENGQFSHLQNAPMDFMGTEQAHYALVAYDRFINDQENIYDMKNVELEKASSIFMSIEARTAGHGDLLSMIEFPIENGDNVESIFTKVAKENNIEFTFLENSRPDFDEIEGIANGEYDFNSSWTYYINGELLLNDDYIPKPGDVIRIRYTLDFEDLDQPLVKLLKKKISQIKDMYYPTIYSEKSFKVLQESIATAQSIASDWMNNGYDTESELIVSSALGQLFAAVDQLEYNSDLLTSSLKIIQNNNQNNNEVTEIIMIDDLFEVDEFLEEQLL
;
A
#
# COMPACT_ATOMS: atom_id res chain seq x y z
N MET A 1 -13.65 19.82 35.99
CA MET A 1 -12.94 18.67 36.59
C MET A 1 -12.18 19.00 37.89
N PHE A 2 -11.12 19.83 37.87
CA PHE A 2 -10.28 20.14 39.05
C PHE A 2 -11.04 20.62 40.31
N LYS A 3 -12.12 21.41 40.15
CA LYS A 3 -12.95 21.90 41.26
C LYS A 3 -13.75 20.80 41.97
N TYR A 4 -14.04 19.70 41.27
CA TYR A 4 -14.76 18.53 41.80
C TYR A 4 -13.78 17.50 42.39
N ILE A 5 -12.67 17.22 41.70
CA ILE A 5 -11.58 16.35 42.20
C ILE A 5 -11.01 16.88 43.54
N ARG A 6 -10.73 18.19 43.62
CA ARG A 6 -10.24 18.83 44.85
C ARG A 6 -11.22 18.71 46.02
N LYS A 7 -12.53 18.67 45.74
CA LYS A 7 -13.59 18.53 46.76
C LYS A 7 -13.84 17.08 47.18
N ILE A 8 -13.68 16.12 46.26
CA ILE A 8 -13.71 14.68 46.56
C ILE A 8 -12.51 14.30 47.45
N LEU A 9 -11.31 14.79 47.12
CA LEU A 9 -10.10 14.66 47.95
C LEU A 9 -10.28 15.27 49.35
N LEU A 10 -10.99 16.39 49.48
CA LEU A 10 -11.33 17.01 50.77
C LEU A 10 -12.32 16.15 51.59
N CYS A 11 -13.28 15.47 50.95
CA CYS A 11 -14.21 14.57 51.64
C CYS A 11 -13.52 13.28 52.12
N LEU A 12 -12.60 12.73 51.31
CA LEU A 12 -11.76 11.58 51.67
C LEU A 12 -10.74 11.92 52.77
N ALA A 13 -10.15 13.12 52.72
CA ALA A 13 -9.25 13.59 53.78
C ALA A 13 -9.96 13.77 55.14
N MET A 14 -11.24 14.20 55.14
CA MET A 14 -12.06 14.32 56.35
C MET A 14 -12.53 12.97 56.92
N THR A 15 -12.63 11.92 56.09
CA THR A 15 -12.94 10.55 56.56
C THR A 15 -11.71 9.90 57.19
N ILE A 16 -10.51 10.14 56.65
CA ILE A 16 -9.23 9.61 57.18
C ILE A 16 -8.86 10.25 58.54
N THR A 17 -9.22 11.51 58.79
CA THR A 17 -8.84 12.20 60.04
C THR A 17 -9.68 11.85 61.26
N VAL A 18 -10.77 11.07 61.12
CA VAL A 18 -11.72 10.82 62.22
C VAL A 18 -11.87 9.33 62.59
N GLY A 19 -11.07 8.44 62.00
CA GLY A 19 -11.02 7.01 62.31
C GLY A 19 -9.71 6.59 62.98
N THR A 20 -9.75 6.33 64.29
CA THR A 20 -8.65 5.75 65.06
C THR A 20 -8.28 4.34 64.59
N LYS A 21 -6.97 4.10 64.39
CA LYS A 21 -6.28 2.79 64.35
C LYS A 21 -7.01 1.66 63.61
N VAL A 22 -6.99 1.71 62.29
CA VAL A 22 -6.90 0.49 61.46
C VAL A 22 -5.81 0.75 60.42
N HIS A 23 -4.90 -0.20 60.23
CA HIS A 23 -3.91 -0.16 59.16
C HIS A 23 -4.62 -0.16 57.80
N ALA A 24 -4.90 1.02 57.27
CA ALA A 24 -5.30 1.21 55.88
C ALA A 24 -4.17 1.96 55.18
N SER A 25 -3.60 1.33 54.15
CA SER A 25 -2.65 1.96 53.24
C SER A 25 -3.27 3.24 52.65
N PRO A 26 -2.48 4.29 52.38
CA PRO A 26 -2.99 5.53 51.80
C PRO A 26 -3.69 5.24 50.47
N LEU A 27 -4.96 5.64 50.36
CA LEU A 27 -5.75 5.54 49.12
C LEU A 27 -5.13 6.48 48.08
N VAL A 28 -4.37 5.93 47.13
CA VAL A 28 -3.82 6.69 46.01
C VAL A 28 -4.91 6.83 44.95
N ILE A 29 -5.58 7.98 44.89
CA ILE A 29 -6.52 8.29 43.82
C ILE A 29 -5.72 8.57 42.54
N ARG A 30 -5.58 7.54 41.69
CA ARG A 30 -5.20 7.72 40.28
C ARG A 30 -6.45 8.03 39.48
N GLN A 31 -6.32 8.85 38.44
CA GLN A 31 -7.42 9.30 37.57
C GLN A 31 -8.17 8.13 36.90
N THR A 32 -7.57 6.94 36.88
CA THR A 32 -7.97 5.69 36.22
C THR A 32 -8.61 4.65 37.16
N ASN A 33 -9.12 5.05 38.33
CA ASN A 33 -9.65 4.12 39.33
C ASN A 33 -10.95 4.65 39.97
N PHE A 34 -11.73 5.42 39.21
CA PHE A 34 -12.74 6.34 39.75
C PHE A 34 -14.00 5.59 40.20
N ASP A 35 -14.41 4.53 39.47
CA ASP A 35 -15.63 3.78 39.76
C ASP A 35 -15.43 2.84 40.96
N ASN A 36 -14.28 2.18 41.08
CA ASN A 36 -13.91 1.43 42.29
C ASN A 36 -13.78 2.32 43.54
N ASN A 37 -13.30 3.55 43.38
CA ASN A 37 -13.26 4.52 44.48
C ASN A 37 -14.67 4.97 44.89
N ILE A 38 -15.63 5.03 43.96
CA ILE A 38 -17.04 5.34 44.23
C ILE A 38 -17.70 4.19 45.02
N GLU A 39 -17.51 2.94 44.60
CA GLU A 39 -18.09 1.74 45.27
C GLU A 39 -17.50 1.54 46.68
N ASN A 40 -16.19 1.74 46.85
CA ASN A 40 -15.55 1.68 48.17
C ASN A 40 -16.01 2.81 49.10
N VAL A 41 -16.20 4.03 48.56
CA VAL A 41 -16.79 5.14 49.33
C VAL A 41 -18.23 4.84 49.72
N ARG A 42 -19.01 4.16 48.87
CA ARG A 42 -20.38 3.70 49.16
C ARG A 42 -20.42 2.81 50.39
N LEU A 43 -19.60 1.76 50.40
CA LEU A 43 -19.51 0.79 51.50
C LEU A 43 -19.10 1.46 52.81
N ILE A 44 -18.15 2.38 52.78
CA ILE A 44 -17.70 3.16 53.95
C ILE A 44 -18.81 4.09 54.47
N MET A 45 -19.63 4.66 53.58
CA MET A 45 -20.71 5.57 53.97
C MET A 45 -21.93 4.86 54.56
N ASP A 46 -22.24 3.65 54.10
CA ASP A 46 -23.34 2.83 54.62
C ASP A 46 -23.10 2.38 56.08
N ASP A 47 -21.82 2.28 56.49
CA ASP A 47 -21.41 1.94 57.87
C ASP A 47 -21.34 3.15 58.83
N LEU A 48 -21.61 4.38 58.36
CA LEU A 48 -21.55 5.57 59.22
C LEU A 48 -22.86 5.80 60.02
N PRO A 49 -22.78 6.24 61.29
CA PRO A 49 -23.97 6.54 62.08
C PRO A 49 -24.86 7.63 61.44
N LYS A 50 -26.19 7.46 61.50
CA LYS A 50 -27.21 8.36 60.89
C LYS A 50 -27.02 9.85 61.19
N SER A 51 -26.49 10.20 62.36
CA SER A 51 -26.21 11.60 62.75
C SER A 51 -25.07 12.27 61.96
N ARG A 52 -24.19 11.47 61.33
CA ARG A 52 -23.06 11.96 60.51
C ARG A 52 -23.38 11.99 59.01
N LEU A 53 -24.30 11.14 58.54
CA LEU A 53 -24.82 11.16 57.16
C LEU A 53 -25.44 12.53 56.80
N TYR A 54 -26.07 13.22 57.75
CA TYR A 54 -26.70 14.53 57.53
C TYR A 54 -25.72 15.64 57.09
N LYS A 55 -24.43 15.56 57.46
CA LYS A 55 -23.40 16.53 57.02
C LYS A 55 -22.79 16.20 55.65
N LEU A 56 -22.87 14.94 55.22
CA LEU A 56 -22.39 14.44 53.91
C LEU A 56 -23.48 14.49 52.82
N GLN A 57 -24.76 14.51 53.21
CA GLN A 57 -25.94 14.52 52.31
C GLN A 57 -26.04 15.70 51.33
N LYS A 58 -25.17 16.72 51.42
CA LYS A 58 -25.13 17.81 50.43
C LYS A 58 -24.25 17.51 49.21
N PHE A 59 -23.52 16.40 49.20
CA PHE A 59 -22.84 15.87 48.02
C PHE A 59 -23.58 14.61 47.59
N SER A 60 -24.44 14.76 46.59
CA SER A 60 -25.34 13.67 46.17
C SER A 60 -24.65 12.76 45.16
N TRP A 61 -25.02 11.48 45.14
CA TRP A 61 -24.63 10.50 44.12
C TRP A 61 -24.71 11.04 42.68
N ARG A 62 -25.65 11.95 42.42
CA ARG A 62 -25.78 12.67 41.15
C ARG A 62 -24.52 13.43 40.73
N ASP A 63 -23.68 13.87 41.67
CA ASP A 63 -22.44 14.58 41.36
C ASP A 63 -21.27 13.64 41.03
N MET A 64 -21.27 12.40 41.55
CA MET A 64 -20.31 11.35 41.14
C MET A 64 -20.70 10.76 39.78
N GLU A 65 -22.00 10.48 39.58
CA GLU A 65 -22.55 10.04 38.29
C GLU A 65 -22.30 11.07 37.18
N LYS A 66 -22.41 12.37 37.48
CA LYS A 66 -21.98 13.44 36.57
C LYS A 66 -20.49 13.38 36.23
N VAL A 67 -19.61 13.04 37.18
CA VAL A 67 -18.16 12.93 36.90
C VAL A 67 -17.87 11.71 36.02
N SER A 68 -18.47 10.55 36.30
CA SER A 68 -18.37 9.36 35.45
C SER A 68 -18.89 9.65 34.03
N ASN A 69 -20.03 10.33 33.90
CA ASN A 69 -20.57 10.76 32.61
C ASN A 69 -19.66 11.78 31.90
N ILE A 70 -19.03 12.71 32.62
CA ILE A 70 -18.04 13.64 32.03
C ILE A 70 -16.82 12.88 31.50
N VAL A 71 -16.29 11.89 32.24
CA VAL A 71 -15.13 11.08 31.80
C VAL A 71 -15.50 10.23 30.58
N LYS A 72 -16.69 9.62 30.57
CA LYS A 72 -17.21 8.87 29.41
C LYS A 72 -17.38 9.77 28.19
N GLU A 73 -17.92 10.97 28.36
CA GLU A 73 -18.02 11.96 27.28
C GLU A 73 -16.64 12.48 26.83
N GLU A 74 -15.67 12.65 27.73
CA GLU A 74 -14.30 13.02 27.37
C GLU A 74 -13.58 11.91 26.60
N ASN A 75 -13.76 10.64 26.97
CA ASN A 75 -13.22 9.50 26.20
C ASN A 75 -13.90 9.37 24.82
N LYS A 76 -15.21 9.58 24.77
CA LYS A 76 -15.98 9.64 23.52
C LYS A 76 -15.50 10.78 22.62
N GLN A 77 -15.22 11.94 23.19
CA GLN A 77 -14.61 13.08 22.47
C GLN A 77 -13.19 12.75 22.01
N LYS A 78 -12.42 12.01 22.81
CA LYS A 78 -11.03 11.66 22.52
C LYS A 78 -10.91 10.73 21.31
N TYR A 79 -11.68 9.64 21.23
CA TYR A 79 -11.56 8.74 20.06
C TYR A 79 -12.02 9.44 18.77
N LYS A 80 -13.07 10.28 18.82
CA LYS A 80 -13.51 11.05 17.64
C LYS A 80 -12.44 12.02 17.13
N HIS A 81 -11.77 12.72 18.05
CA HIS A 81 -10.67 13.60 17.69
C HIS A 81 -9.51 12.82 17.06
N VAL A 82 -9.13 11.69 17.65
CA VAL A 82 -8.07 10.82 17.12
C VAL A 82 -8.45 10.25 15.75
N LEU A 83 -9.67 9.74 15.58
CA LEU A 83 -10.18 9.27 14.30
C LEU A 83 -10.13 10.38 13.24
N HIS A 84 -10.55 11.60 13.57
CA HIS A 84 -10.49 12.74 12.67
C HIS A 84 -9.06 13.08 12.26
N ASP A 85 -8.15 13.22 13.23
CA ASP A 85 -6.74 13.55 12.98
C ASP A 85 -6.06 12.47 12.13
N THR A 86 -6.29 11.20 12.43
CA THR A 86 -5.74 10.07 11.67
C THR A 86 -6.31 9.99 10.28
N THR A 87 -7.62 10.23 10.10
CA THR A 87 -8.24 10.28 8.76
C THR A 87 -7.60 11.39 7.92
N ASN A 88 -7.42 12.59 8.48
CA ASN A 88 -6.77 13.70 7.79
C ASN A 88 -5.30 13.42 7.47
N PHE A 89 -4.57 12.78 8.39
CA PHE A 89 -3.19 12.36 8.16
C PHE A 89 -3.10 11.40 6.97
N LEU A 90 -3.92 10.35 6.94
CA LEU A 90 -3.91 9.37 5.85
C LEU A 90 -4.37 9.96 4.52
N LEU A 91 -5.37 10.86 4.52
CA LEU A 91 -5.79 11.61 3.33
C LEU A 91 -4.70 12.55 2.79
N SER A 92 -3.81 13.04 3.66
CA SER A 92 -2.67 13.88 3.24
C SER A 92 -1.53 13.09 2.59
N LYS A 93 -1.54 11.76 2.71
CA LYS A 93 -0.55 10.89 2.06
C LYS A 93 -0.97 10.60 0.64
N ILE A 94 0.03 10.45 -0.21
CA ILE A 94 -0.21 9.93 -1.56
C ILE A 94 -0.62 8.47 -1.37
N PRO A 95 -1.79 8.03 -1.89
CA PRO A 95 -2.19 6.65 -1.76
C PRO A 95 -1.16 5.76 -2.45
N GLY A 96 -0.77 4.71 -1.76
CA GLY A 96 0.02 3.61 -2.26
C GLY A 96 -0.85 2.55 -2.93
N ALA A 97 -0.22 1.57 -3.57
CA ALA A 97 -0.88 0.37 -4.07
C ALA A 97 0.10 -0.81 -3.98
N LEU A 98 -0.41 -2.00 -3.65
CA LEU A 98 0.31 -3.27 -3.55
C LEU A 98 1.65 -3.18 -2.80
N ASN A 99 1.61 -3.37 -1.48
CA ASN A 99 2.79 -3.46 -0.60
C ASN A 99 3.66 -2.17 -0.52
N SER A 100 3.15 -1.02 -0.96
CA SER A 100 3.79 0.29 -0.74
C SER A 100 3.36 0.92 0.59
N THR A 101 4.01 2.01 1.00
CA THR A 101 3.51 2.91 2.07
C THR A 101 2.14 3.50 1.67
N ALA A 102 1.22 3.68 2.63
CA ALA A 102 -0.19 4.11 2.41
C ALA A 102 -1.00 3.10 1.57
N ALA A 103 -0.97 1.84 1.96
CA ALA A 103 -1.51 0.71 1.22
C ALA A 103 -3.04 0.58 1.33
N GLU A 104 -3.55 -0.59 0.97
CA GLU A 104 -4.98 -0.93 0.90
C GLU A 104 -5.72 -0.68 2.23
N TRP A 105 -5.06 -0.75 3.38
CA TRP A 105 -5.68 -0.53 4.70
C TRP A 105 -6.07 0.93 4.93
N SER A 106 -5.20 1.87 4.55
CA SER A 106 -5.54 3.30 4.61
C SER A 106 -6.76 3.61 3.74
N VAL A 107 -6.77 3.09 2.50
CA VAL A 107 -7.86 3.30 1.54
C VAL A 107 -9.16 2.66 2.01
N PHE A 108 -9.08 1.44 2.56
CA PHE A 108 -10.21 0.75 3.17
C PHE A 108 -10.83 1.57 4.29
N GLY A 109 -10.03 1.98 5.28
CA GLY A 109 -10.48 2.81 6.40
C GLY A 109 -11.08 4.13 5.93
N ILE A 110 -10.41 4.85 5.03
CA ILE A 110 -10.88 6.13 4.47
C ILE A 110 -12.22 5.96 3.77
N GLY A 111 -12.34 4.99 2.87
CA GLY A 111 -13.58 4.72 2.12
C GLY A 111 -14.76 4.36 3.03
N ARG A 112 -14.50 3.81 4.22
CA ARG A 112 -15.54 3.42 5.19
C ARG A 112 -15.75 4.41 6.33
N SER A 113 -14.90 5.44 6.45
CA SER A 113 -14.93 6.43 7.54
C SER A 113 -16.12 7.40 7.50
N GLY A 114 -16.86 7.44 6.39
CA GLY A 114 -17.98 8.37 6.20
C GLY A 114 -17.58 9.80 5.82
N VAL A 115 -16.28 10.08 5.67
CA VAL A 115 -15.79 11.37 5.15
C VAL A 115 -15.94 11.44 3.63
N GLU A 116 -16.06 12.67 3.11
CA GLU A 116 -15.98 12.88 1.66
C GLU A 116 -14.53 12.69 1.19
N VAL A 117 -14.29 11.60 0.47
CA VAL A 117 -12.96 11.29 -0.08
C VAL A 117 -12.69 12.19 -1.30
N PRO A 118 -11.60 12.98 -1.33
CA PRO A 118 -11.29 13.85 -2.46
C PRO A 118 -11.19 13.08 -3.78
N LYS A 119 -11.79 13.63 -4.85
CA LYS A 119 -11.77 13.01 -6.20
C LYS A 119 -10.35 12.67 -6.66
N LYS A 120 -9.40 13.58 -6.42
CA LYS A 120 -7.98 13.37 -6.74
C LYS A 120 -7.40 12.16 -6.01
N TYR A 121 -7.69 11.99 -4.72
CA TYR A 121 -7.22 10.84 -3.94
C TYR A 121 -7.74 9.53 -4.54
N LYS A 122 -9.05 9.46 -4.85
CA LYS A 122 -9.63 8.28 -5.47
C LYS A 122 -9.03 7.99 -6.85
N LYS A 123 -8.84 9.01 -7.69
CA LYS A 123 -8.25 8.87 -9.04
C LYS A 123 -6.80 8.40 -8.95
N ASP A 124 -5.99 9.03 -8.10
CA ASP A 124 -4.58 8.68 -7.91
C ASP A 124 -4.43 7.22 -7.45
N TYR A 125 -5.24 6.77 -6.49
CA TYR A 125 -5.24 5.37 -6.06
C TYR A 125 -5.64 4.42 -7.19
N LYS A 126 -6.72 4.72 -7.91
CA LYS A 126 -7.22 3.89 -9.03
C LYS A 126 -6.13 3.71 -10.09
N MET A 127 -5.51 4.80 -10.56
CA MET A 127 -4.45 4.74 -11.56
C MET A 127 -3.25 3.93 -11.06
N LYS A 128 -2.77 4.20 -9.85
CA LYS A 128 -1.63 3.46 -9.26
C LYS A 128 -1.92 1.98 -9.09
N LEU A 129 -3.13 1.61 -8.70
CA LEU A 129 -3.51 0.21 -8.53
C LEU A 129 -3.60 -0.51 -9.87
N HIS A 130 -4.20 0.12 -10.89
CA HIS A 130 -4.21 -0.43 -12.25
C HIS A 130 -2.80 -0.63 -12.78
N GLU A 131 -1.92 0.36 -12.62
CA GLU A 131 -0.50 0.24 -12.99
C GLU A 131 0.18 -0.91 -12.25
N ALA A 132 0.04 -0.97 -10.93
CA ALA A 132 0.69 -1.97 -10.09
C ALA A 132 0.24 -3.39 -10.47
N ILE A 133 -1.07 -3.59 -10.70
CA ILE A 133 -1.61 -4.89 -11.15
C ILE A 133 -1.10 -5.23 -12.54
N SER A 134 -1.13 -4.29 -13.50
CA SER A 134 -0.59 -4.52 -14.85
C SER A 134 0.88 -4.93 -14.81
N LYS A 135 1.69 -4.34 -13.93
CA LYS A 135 3.10 -4.71 -13.74
C LYS A 135 3.25 -6.10 -13.11
N GLU A 136 2.39 -6.47 -12.16
CA GLU A 136 2.40 -7.83 -11.58
C GLU A 136 2.02 -8.90 -12.61
N LEU A 137 1.08 -8.61 -13.52
CA LEU A 137 0.66 -9.54 -14.57
C LEU A 137 1.77 -9.89 -15.57
N ASN A 138 2.72 -8.98 -15.82
CA ASN A 138 3.88 -9.26 -16.68
C ASN A 138 4.95 -10.13 -15.99
N LYS A 139 4.86 -10.34 -14.68
CA LYS A 139 5.87 -11.13 -13.96
C LYS A 139 5.60 -12.61 -14.16
N SER A 140 6.66 -13.38 -14.45
CA SER A 140 6.63 -14.85 -14.45
C SER A 140 6.06 -15.43 -13.15
N ARG A 141 6.17 -14.69 -12.04
CA ARG A 141 5.52 -15.00 -10.77
C ARG A 141 4.71 -13.81 -10.25
N ALA A 142 3.58 -13.55 -10.92
CA ALA A 142 2.61 -12.52 -10.53
C ALA A 142 2.27 -12.58 -9.03
N PHE A 143 2.23 -11.41 -8.39
CA PHE A 143 1.97 -11.18 -6.96
C PHE A 143 2.92 -11.95 -6.01
N GLY A 144 4.05 -12.46 -6.50
CA GLY A 144 4.86 -13.43 -5.76
C GLY A 144 4.08 -14.72 -5.40
N GLY A 145 2.96 -14.98 -6.09
CA GLY A 145 1.99 -16.01 -5.76
C GLY A 145 1.09 -15.68 -4.56
N ARG A 146 1.07 -14.45 -4.04
CA ARG A 146 0.28 -14.08 -2.86
C ARG A 146 -1.09 -13.56 -3.27
N ILE A 147 -2.12 -14.37 -3.08
CA ILE A 147 -3.50 -13.98 -3.41
C ILE A 147 -4.04 -12.89 -2.47
N THR A 148 -3.53 -12.80 -1.24
CA THR A 148 -3.98 -11.76 -0.29
C THR A 148 -3.69 -10.35 -0.79
N ASP A 149 -2.71 -10.16 -1.67
CA ASP A 149 -2.43 -8.86 -2.29
C ASP A 149 -3.61 -8.44 -3.19
N VAL A 150 -4.15 -9.39 -3.95
CA VAL A 150 -5.33 -9.19 -4.82
C VAL A 150 -6.60 -9.00 -3.98
N GLN A 151 -6.80 -9.82 -2.95
CA GLN A 151 -7.98 -9.73 -2.08
C GLN A 151 -8.05 -8.38 -1.33
N ARG A 152 -6.92 -7.86 -0.85
CA ARG A 152 -6.87 -6.53 -0.22
C ARG A 152 -7.18 -5.41 -1.23
N ALA A 153 -6.73 -5.54 -2.47
CA ALA A 153 -7.06 -4.58 -3.53
C ALA A 153 -8.58 -4.53 -3.81
N VAL A 154 -9.26 -5.68 -3.82
CA VAL A 154 -10.73 -5.74 -3.97
C VAL A 154 -11.44 -5.01 -2.82
N ILE A 155 -10.98 -5.19 -1.58
CA ILE A 155 -11.55 -4.51 -0.40
C ILE A 155 -11.41 -2.99 -0.54
N ALA A 156 -10.23 -2.51 -0.92
CA ALA A 156 -9.95 -1.08 -1.07
C ALA A 156 -10.67 -0.44 -2.27
N LEU A 157 -10.79 -1.14 -3.41
CA LEU A 157 -11.60 -0.66 -4.54
C LEU A 157 -13.07 -0.57 -4.16
N SER A 158 -13.60 -1.61 -3.52
CA SER A 158 -14.99 -1.66 -3.08
C SER A 158 -15.29 -0.53 -2.10
N SER A 159 -14.37 -0.23 -1.15
CA SER A 159 -14.60 0.85 -0.18
C SER A 159 -14.68 2.25 -0.80
N LEU A 160 -14.06 2.44 -1.97
CA LEU A 160 -14.12 3.70 -2.72
C LEU A 160 -15.29 3.79 -3.70
N GLY A 161 -16.02 2.68 -3.91
CA GLY A 161 -17.10 2.56 -4.89
C GLY A 161 -16.61 2.25 -6.30
N TYR A 162 -15.43 1.62 -6.44
CA TYR A 162 -14.89 1.24 -7.74
C TYR A 162 -15.11 -0.24 -8.06
N ASP A 163 -15.47 -0.50 -9.31
CA ASP A 163 -15.60 -1.84 -9.84
C ASP A 163 -14.24 -2.57 -9.88
N TYR A 164 -14.18 -3.72 -9.22
CA TYR A 164 -13.02 -4.62 -9.16
C TYR A 164 -13.03 -5.68 -10.26
N SER A 165 -14.07 -5.73 -11.09
CA SER A 165 -14.22 -6.73 -12.16
C SER A 165 -13.43 -6.38 -13.44
N SER A 166 -12.95 -5.14 -13.53
CA SER A 166 -12.25 -4.62 -14.70
C SER A 166 -11.01 -3.82 -14.28
N VAL A 167 -10.00 -4.51 -13.75
CA VAL A 167 -8.74 -3.91 -13.29
C VAL A 167 -7.57 -4.51 -14.03
N ALA A 168 -6.90 -3.70 -14.86
CA ALA A 168 -5.89 -4.16 -15.83
C ALA A 168 -6.40 -5.38 -16.64
N GLY A 169 -7.64 -5.27 -17.14
CA GLY A 169 -8.31 -6.32 -17.91
C GLY A 169 -8.66 -7.59 -17.14
N LYS A 170 -8.54 -7.61 -15.80
CA LYS A 170 -8.85 -8.76 -14.95
C LYS A 170 -9.99 -8.47 -13.99
N ASN A 171 -10.79 -9.50 -13.71
CA ASN A 171 -11.69 -9.52 -12.57
C ASN A 171 -10.94 -10.00 -11.33
N LEU A 172 -10.63 -9.08 -10.42
CA LEU A 172 -9.83 -9.40 -9.23
C LEU A 172 -10.57 -10.31 -8.26
N LEU A 173 -11.90 -10.24 -8.18
CA LEU A 173 -12.67 -11.15 -7.33
C LEU A 173 -12.61 -12.60 -7.84
N ASP A 174 -12.47 -12.80 -9.16
CA ASP A 174 -12.35 -14.14 -9.76
C ASP A 174 -11.08 -14.87 -9.30
N TYR A 175 -10.04 -14.14 -8.84
CA TYR A 175 -8.85 -14.76 -8.27
C TYR A 175 -9.18 -15.55 -6.99
N THR A 176 -10.13 -15.06 -6.19
CA THR A 176 -10.60 -15.77 -4.98
C THR A 176 -11.37 -17.04 -5.35
N TRP A 177 -12.25 -16.96 -6.35
CA TRP A 177 -13.06 -18.10 -6.79
C TRP A 177 -12.25 -19.18 -7.52
N ASN A 178 -11.17 -18.78 -8.21
CA ASN A 178 -10.47 -19.60 -9.18
C ASN A 178 -8.94 -19.48 -9.04
N LYS A 179 -8.41 -19.49 -7.80
CA LYS A 179 -6.99 -19.27 -7.51
C LYS A 179 -6.05 -20.11 -8.37
N GLU A 180 -6.36 -21.40 -8.59
CA GLU A 180 -5.54 -22.32 -9.39
C GLU A 180 -5.35 -21.86 -10.84
N LYS A 181 -6.35 -21.20 -11.44
CA LYS A 181 -6.30 -20.65 -12.80
C LYS A 181 -5.28 -19.52 -12.92
N TYR A 182 -5.16 -18.70 -11.88
CA TYR A 182 -4.37 -17.46 -11.92
C TYR A 182 -2.94 -17.62 -11.38
N PHE A 183 -2.64 -18.72 -10.71
CA PHE A 183 -1.31 -19.00 -10.17
C PHE A 183 -0.77 -20.36 -10.64
N PRO A 184 -0.58 -20.56 -11.97
CA PRO A 184 -0.20 -21.86 -12.55
C PRO A 184 1.18 -22.36 -12.11
N ASN A 185 2.03 -21.48 -11.58
CA ASN A 185 3.37 -21.82 -11.08
C ASN A 185 3.38 -22.35 -9.64
N LEU A 186 2.21 -22.42 -8.98
CA LEU A 186 2.07 -23.04 -7.67
C LEU A 186 1.87 -24.55 -7.83
N ASN A 187 2.40 -25.32 -6.88
CA ASN A 187 2.04 -26.75 -6.82
C ASN A 187 0.56 -26.91 -6.43
N VAL A 188 0.00 -28.10 -6.66
CA VAL A 188 -1.43 -28.38 -6.44
C VAL A 188 -1.91 -28.02 -5.03
N THR A 189 -1.10 -28.27 -4.00
CA THR A 189 -1.43 -27.90 -2.62
C THR A 189 -1.47 -26.38 -2.47
N GLN A 190 -0.46 -25.68 -2.96
CA GLN A 190 -0.36 -24.22 -2.89
C GLN A 190 -1.40 -23.50 -3.75
N ALA A 191 -1.87 -24.12 -4.83
CA ALA A 191 -2.86 -23.56 -5.74
C ALA A 191 -4.27 -23.55 -5.13
N SER A 192 -4.58 -24.46 -4.20
CA SER A 192 -5.80 -24.42 -3.41
C SER A 192 -5.87 -23.18 -2.51
N LEU A 193 -7.08 -22.64 -2.29
CA LEU A 193 -7.27 -21.51 -1.38
C LEU A 193 -6.94 -21.94 0.06
N GLY A 194 -6.06 -21.18 0.74
CA GLY A 194 -5.49 -21.53 2.04
C GLY A 194 -4.17 -22.29 1.95
N GLY A 195 -3.88 -22.97 0.83
CA GLY A 195 -2.73 -23.86 0.73
C GLY A 195 -1.35 -23.18 0.63
N ARG A 196 -1.30 -21.84 0.52
CA ARG A 196 -0.04 -21.09 0.38
C ARG A 196 0.21 -20.07 1.49
N GLN A 197 -0.77 -19.24 1.84
CA GLN A 197 -0.66 -18.28 2.95
C GLN A 197 -1.57 -18.64 4.14
N GLY A 198 -2.02 -19.89 4.21
CA GLY A 198 -2.77 -20.42 5.35
C GLY A 198 -4.14 -19.76 5.51
N LEU A 199 -4.57 -19.67 6.77
CA LEU A 199 -5.88 -19.15 7.14
C LEU A 199 -6.15 -17.74 6.61
N ASN A 200 -5.11 -16.92 6.46
CA ASN A 200 -5.25 -15.56 5.92
C ASN A 200 -5.90 -15.54 4.52
N GLU A 201 -5.57 -16.48 3.62
CA GLU A 201 -6.20 -16.49 2.27
C GLU A 201 -7.69 -16.83 2.33
N LEU A 202 -8.08 -17.69 3.27
CA LEU A 202 -9.46 -18.11 3.47
C LEU A 202 -10.27 -16.99 4.11
N VAL A 203 -9.73 -16.35 5.14
CA VAL A 203 -10.35 -15.20 5.83
C VAL A 203 -10.57 -14.04 4.86
N TYR A 204 -9.52 -13.62 4.13
CA TYR A 204 -9.67 -12.57 3.13
C TYR A 204 -10.52 -13.00 1.95
N GLY A 205 -10.49 -14.27 1.57
CA GLY A 205 -11.33 -14.82 0.52
C GLY A 205 -12.82 -14.74 0.88
N LEU A 206 -13.19 -15.17 2.09
CA LEU A 206 -14.57 -15.08 2.58
C LEU A 206 -15.04 -13.64 2.68
N LEU A 207 -14.21 -12.75 3.26
CA LEU A 207 -14.49 -11.32 3.31
C LEU A 207 -14.74 -10.75 1.90
N ASN A 208 -13.88 -11.07 0.92
CA ASN A 208 -13.99 -10.61 -0.47
C ASN A 208 -15.32 -10.95 -1.12
N ILE A 209 -15.71 -12.23 -1.06
CA ILE A 209 -16.94 -12.68 -1.72
C ILE A 209 -18.17 -12.10 -1.03
N ASP A 210 -18.07 -11.81 0.28
CA ASP A 210 -19.12 -11.22 1.11
C ASP A 210 -19.28 -9.71 0.98
N LEU A 211 -18.26 -8.96 0.55
CA LEU A 211 -18.29 -7.49 0.46
C LEU A 211 -19.59 -6.95 -0.14
N GLN A 212 -19.98 -7.51 -1.30
CA GLN A 212 -21.18 -7.15 -2.07
C GLN A 212 -22.24 -8.26 -2.07
N GLN A 213 -22.07 -9.30 -1.24
CA GLN A 213 -22.83 -10.56 -1.31
C GLN A 213 -22.93 -11.14 -2.73
N THR A 214 -21.78 -11.17 -3.43
CA THR A 214 -21.73 -11.64 -4.82
C THR A 214 -22.11 -13.14 -4.85
N PRO A 215 -23.02 -13.58 -5.73
CA PRO A 215 -23.34 -14.99 -5.89
C PRO A 215 -22.11 -15.76 -6.37
N THR A 216 -22.02 -17.04 -5.99
CA THR A 216 -20.99 -17.94 -6.50
C THR A 216 -21.12 -18.05 -8.02
N PRO A 217 -20.07 -17.72 -8.79
CA PRO A 217 -20.08 -17.87 -10.25
C PRO A 217 -20.22 -19.34 -10.68
N ASP A 218 -20.88 -19.59 -11.81
CA ASP A 218 -21.06 -20.95 -12.35
C ASP A 218 -19.73 -21.68 -12.65
N ASN A 219 -18.67 -20.91 -12.93
CA ASN A 219 -17.33 -21.41 -13.22
C ASN A 219 -16.39 -21.42 -12.01
N ALA A 220 -16.89 -21.18 -10.79
CA ALA A 220 -16.08 -21.15 -9.59
C ALA A 220 -15.58 -22.56 -9.18
N THR A 221 -14.32 -22.65 -8.76
CA THR A 221 -13.71 -23.90 -8.26
C THR A 221 -13.98 -24.14 -6.77
N ILE A 222 -14.46 -23.13 -6.05
CA ILE A 222 -14.77 -23.20 -4.62
C ILE A 222 -16.09 -22.48 -4.33
N SER A 223 -16.82 -22.93 -3.30
CA SER A 223 -18.02 -22.25 -2.79
C SER A 223 -17.76 -21.51 -1.47
N ARG A 224 -18.71 -20.67 -1.07
CA ARG A 224 -18.70 -19.97 0.22
C ARG A 224 -18.71 -20.96 1.39
N GLU A 225 -19.50 -22.03 1.26
CA GLU A 225 -19.58 -23.14 2.20
C GLU A 225 -18.26 -23.91 2.32
N ASP A 226 -17.56 -24.12 1.20
CA ASP A 226 -16.24 -24.78 1.21
C ASP A 226 -15.21 -23.95 1.97
N ILE A 227 -15.20 -22.62 1.77
CA ILE A 227 -14.29 -21.71 2.48
C ILE A 227 -14.58 -21.74 3.98
N ILE A 228 -15.85 -21.63 4.39
CA ILE A 228 -16.25 -21.69 5.81
C ILE A 228 -15.82 -23.02 6.41
N LYS A 229 -16.11 -24.14 5.73
CA LYS A 229 -15.74 -25.47 6.21
C LYS A 229 -14.23 -25.60 6.39
N GLN A 230 -13.45 -25.07 5.44
CA GLN A 230 -11.99 -25.08 5.54
C GLN A 230 -11.51 -24.19 6.68
N ILE A 231 -12.04 -22.99 6.87
CA ILE A 231 -11.70 -22.11 8.01
C ILE A 231 -11.86 -22.86 9.33
N LEU A 232 -12.97 -23.58 9.51
CA LEU A 232 -13.25 -24.29 10.75
C LEU A 232 -12.23 -25.41 11.08
N THR A 233 -11.46 -25.92 10.10
CA THR A 233 -10.40 -26.91 10.37
C THR A 233 -9.15 -26.31 11.01
N TYR A 234 -8.99 -24.98 10.98
CA TYR A 234 -7.87 -24.27 11.58
C TYR A 234 -8.10 -23.93 13.06
N GLN A 235 -9.29 -24.23 13.61
CA GLN A 235 -9.55 -24.01 15.03
C GLN A 235 -8.76 -25.01 15.89
N THR A 236 -7.96 -24.49 16.81
CA THR A 236 -7.11 -25.28 17.72
C THR A 236 -7.90 -25.77 18.94
N PRO A 237 -7.38 -26.75 19.71
CA PRO A 237 -8.10 -27.33 20.85
C PRO A 237 -8.48 -26.33 21.96
N ASP A 238 -7.74 -25.23 22.10
CA ASP A 238 -8.01 -24.17 23.07
C ASP A 238 -9.07 -23.14 22.59
N GLY A 239 -9.56 -23.30 21.37
CA GLY A 239 -10.60 -22.45 20.76
C GLY A 239 -10.06 -21.30 19.90
N SER A 240 -8.75 -21.07 19.89
CA SER A 240 -8.11 -20.09 18.99
C SER A 240 -8.03 -20.60 17.55
N PHE A 241 -7.57 -19.75 16.64
CA PHE A 241 -7.25 -20.11 15.27
C PHE A 241 -5.78 -19.85 14.99
N SER A 242 -5.12 -20.81 14.34
CA SER A 242 -3.74 -20.70 13.93
C SER A 242 -3.62 -20.35 12.46
N LEU A 243 -2.52 -19.69 12.06
CA LEU A 243 -2.25 -19.42 10.64
C LEU A 243 -2.17 -20.71 9.79
N MET A 244 -1.66 -21.79 10.38
CA MET A 244 -1.47 -23.11 9.73
C MET A 244 -2.35 -24.17 10.39
N GLU A 245 -2.77 -25.19 9.63
CA GLU A 245 -3.56 -26.31 10.17
C GLU A 245 -2.76 -27.19 11.15
N ASN A 246 -3.48 -27.89 12.03
CA ASN A 246 -2.94 -28.87 12.98
C ASN A 246 -1.98 -28.32 14.04
N ASN A 247 -1.99 -27.02 14.30
CA ASN A 247 -1.29 -26.45 15.46
C ASN A 247 -2.07 -26.69 16.76
N SER A 248 -1.34 -26.72 17.88
CA SER A 248 -1.93 -26.90 19.22
C SER A 248 -2.49 -25.61 19.82
N SER A 249 -2.08 -24.46 19.30
CA SER A 249 -2.45 -23.11 19.76
C SER A 249 -2.39 -22.14 18.59
N GLY A 250 -3.23 -21.12 18.60
CA GLY A 250 -3.32 -20.09 17.59
C GLY A 250 -2.85 -18.70 18.06
N GLU A 251 -3.00 -17.74 17.16
CA GLU A 251 -2.63 -16.34 17.38
C GLU A 251 -3.89 -15.47 17.56
N ILE A 252 -3.82 -14.43 18.41
CA ILE A 252 -4.99 -13.61 18.79
C ILE A 252 -5.50 -12.78 17.61
N ASP A 253 -4.58 -12.19 16.84
CA ASP A 253 -4.88 -11.42 15.63
C ASP A 253 -5.51 -12.30 14.54
N ILE A 254 -4.96 -13.49 14.30
CA ILE A 254 -5.52 -14.48 13.37
C ILE A 254 -6.91 -14.94 13.83
N THR A 255 -7.08 -15.19 15.13
CA THR A 255 -8.37 -15.55 15.74
C THR A 255 -9.40 -14.43 15.54
N ALA A 256 -9.03 -13.17 15.76
CA ALA A 256 -9.91 -12.02 15.61
C ALA A 256 -10.28 -11.75 14.13
N MET A 257 -9.31 -11.84 13.21
CA MET A 257 -9.57 -11.75 11.77
C MET A 257 -10.52 -12.86 11.30
N THR A 258 -10.37 -14.08 11.84
CA THR A 258 -11.25 -15.21 11.53
C THR A 258 -12.67 -14.96 12.01
N ILE A 259 -12.85 -14.49 13.24
CA ILE A 259 -14.16 -14.07 13.77
C ILE A 259 -14.80 -13.02 12.86
N THR A 260 -14.03 -12.04 12.41
CA THR A 260 -14.51 -10.98 11.51
C THR A 260 -15.13 -11.58 10.23
N SER A 261 -14.45 -12.53 9.59
CA SER A 261 -14.97 -13.21 8.39
C SER A 261 -16.17 -14.12 8.64
N LEU A 262 -16.25 -14.71 9.83
CA LEU A 262 -17.33 -15.63 10.20
C LEU A 262 -18.57 -14.94 10.77
N ALA A 263 -18.47 -13.67 11.17
CA ALA A 263 -19.53 -12.92 11.82
C ALA A 263 -20.87 -12.92 11.07
N PRO A 264 -20.93 -12.79 9.73
CA PRO A 264 -22.19 -12.87 8.99
C PRO A 264 -22.93 -14.22 9.12
N TYR A 265 -22.19 -15.28 9.44
CA TYR A 265 -22.70 -16.65 9.53
C TYR A 265 -22.99 -17.09 10.97
N TYR A 266 -22.43 -16.37 11.95
CA TYR A 266 -22.63 -16.61 13.39
C TYR A 266 -24.08 -16.86 13.80
N PRO A 267 -25.09 -16.07 13.38
CA PRO A 267 -26.47 -16.29 13.82
C PRO A 267 -27.17 -17.49 13.18
N ASN A 268 -26.65 -18.02 12.05
CA ASN A 268 -27.40 -18.93 11.18
C ASN A 268 -26.73 -20.31 10.96
N ILE A 269 -25.44 -20.46 11.30
CA ILE A 269 -24.72 -21.73 11.14
C ILE A 269 -24.19 -22.18 12.50
N GLU A 270 -24.79 -23.24 13.06
CA GLU A 270 -24.47 -23.74 14.41
C GLU A 270 -22.98 -24.05 14.61
N ALA A 271 -22.33 -24.68 13.62
CA ALA A 271 -20.90 -24.97 13.68
C ALA A 271 -20.05 -23.68 13.76
N VAL A 272 -20.45 -22.63 13.04
CA VAL A 272 -19.78 -21.32 13.11
C VAL A 272 -20.03 -20.67 14.47
N GLN A 273 -21.27 -20.70 14.96
CA GLN A 273 -21.62 -20.16 16.28
C GLN A 273 -20.76 -20.76 17.39
N GLN A 274 -20.70 -22.10 17.46
CA GLN A 274 -19.90 -22.81 18.46
C GLN A 274 -18.40 -22.49 18.33
N SER A 275 -17.91 -22.35 17.11
CA SER A 275 -16.50 -22.03 16.85
C SER A 275 -16.15 -20.61 17.28
N VAL A 276 -16.97 -19.63 16.91
CA VAL A 276 -16.80 -18.22 17.29
C VAL A 276 -16.94 -18.04 18.80
N ASP A 277 -17.86 -18.73 19.47
CA ASP A 277 -18.02 -18.65 20.92
C ASP A 277 -16.76 -19.10 21.66
N LYS A 278 -16.11 -20.19 21.19
CA LYS A 278 -14.82 -20.65 21.73
C LYS A 278 -13.71 -19.62 21.47
N ALA A 279 -13.66 -19.06 20.27
CA ALA A 279 -12.68 -18.03 19.91
C ALA A 279 -12.80 -16.77 20.77
N ILE A 280 -14.02 -16.28 21.02
CA ILE A 280 -14.27 -15.14 21.91
C ILE A 280 -13.86 -15.45 23.35
N GLN A 281 -14.16 -16.66 23.84
CA GLN A 281 -13.71 -17.09 25.17
C GLN A 281 -12.19 -17.16 25.27
N TYR A 282 -11.51 -17.62 24.22
CA TYR A 282 -10.05 -17.62 24.14
C TYR A 282 -9.51 -16.19 24.21
N ILE A 283 -9.96 -15.29 23.34
CA ILE A 283 -9.48 -13.89 23.32
C ILE A 283 -9.69 -13.23 24.69
N SER A 284 -10.89 -13.33 25.29
CA SER A 284 -11.17 -12.72 26.59
C SER A 284 -10.26 -13.23 27.73
N LYS A 285 -9.87 -14.51 27.69
CA LYS A 285 -8.95 -15.11 28.67
C LYS A 285 -7.50 -14.67 28.45
N SER A 286 -7.12 -14.41 27.21
CA SER A 286 -5.76 -14.01 26.83
C SER A 286 -5.50 -12.51 27.00
N GLN A 287 -6.51 -11.72 27.39
CA GLN A 287 -6.39 -10.27 27.52
C GLN A 287 -5.60 -9.85 28.77
N ASN A 288 -4.66 -8.92 28.59
CA ASN A 288 -3.80 -8.36 29.64
C ASN A 288 -4.59 -7.42 30.58
N GLU A 289 -4.00 -7.11 31.74
CA GLU A 289 -4.57 -6.21 32.77
C GLU A 289 -4.79 -4.76 32.28
N ASN A 290 -4.13 -4.34 31.20
CA ASN A 290 -4.29 -3.05 30.51
C ASN A 290 -5.26 -3.13 29.32
N ALA A 291 -6.03 -4.22 29.22
CA ALA A 291 -6.95 -4.56 28.14
C ALA A 291 -6.30 -4.83 26.76
N GLY A 292 -4.97 -4.87 26.65
CA GLY A 292 -4.26 -5.26 25.43
C GLY A 292 -4.00 -6.76 25.32
N PHE A 293 -3.17 -7.15 24.35
CA PHE A 293 -2.83 -8.56 24.09
C PHE A 293 -1.35 -8.72 23.77
N SER A 294 -0.66 -9.55 24.54
CA SER A 294 0.73 -9.91 24.27
C SER A 294 0.81 -11.25 23.56
N ASP A 295 1.70 -11.36 22.58
CA ASP A 295 2.24 -12.65 22.16
C ASP A 295 3.53 -12.97 22.96
N ILE A 296 4.30 -13.95 22.51
CA ILE A 296 5.58 -14.34 23.14
C ILE A 296 6.68 -13.27 23.02
N TYR A 297 6.49 -12.27 22.16
CA TYR A 297 7.46 -11.22 21.87
C TYR A 297 7.07 -9.89 22.53
N SER A 298 5.84 -9.40 22.30
CA SER A 298 5.39 -8.09 22.77
C SER A 298 3.86 -7.87 22.65
N GLU A 299 3.37 -6.84 23.35
CA GLU A 299 2.02 -6.30 23.11
C GLU A 299 2.05 -5.29 21.96
N THR A 300 1.23 -5.54 20.94
CA THR A 300 1.17 -4.74 19.72
C THR A 300 -0.20 -4.11 19.52
N LEU A 301 -0.22 -2.91 18.95
CA LEU A 301 -1.45 -2.17 18.63
C LEU A 301 -2.38 -2.96 17.70
N GLU A 302 -1.80 -3.61 16.71
CA GLU A 302 -2.48 -4.28 15.61
C GLU A 302 -3.36 -5.42 16.12
N THR A 303 -2.89 -6.15 17.15
CA THR A 303 -3.68 -7.23 17.77
C THR A 303 -4.96 -6.67 18.41
N THR A 304 -4.85 -5.59 19.20
CA THR A 304 -6.01 -4.91 19.79
C THR A 304 -6.95 -4.36 18.70
N ALA A 305 -6.40 -3.81 17.62
CA ALA A 305 -7.17 -3.31 16.48
C ALA A 305 -8.03 -4.41 15.84
N GLN A 306 -7.45 -5.60 15.59
CA GLN A 306 -8.21 -6.74 15.04
C GLN A 306 -9.32 -7.21 15.98
N VAL A 307 -9.07 -7.25 17.29
CA VAL A 307 -10.10 -7.65 18.27
C VAL A 307 -11.26 -6.66 18.29
N ILE A 308 -11.01 -5.35 18.22
CA ILE A 308 -12.06 -4.33 18.13
C ILE A 308 -12.93 -4.57 16.89
N VAL A 309 -12.32 -4.81 15.73
CA VAL A 309 -13.03 -5.07 14.47
C VAL A 309 -13.87 -6.36 14.55
N ALA A 310 -13.33 -7.41 15.17
CA ALA A 310 -14.03 -8.67 15.38
C ALA A 310 -15.29 -8.49 16.25
N LEU A 311 -15.16 -7.78 17.37
CA LEU A 311 -16.29 -7.52 18.28
C LEU A 311 -17.36 -6.65 17.61
N CYS A 312 -16.96 -5.57 16.93
CA CYS A 312 -17.89 -4.74 16.16
C CYS A 312 -18.62 -5.56 15.08
N SER A 313 -17.95 -6.54 14.47
CA SER A 313 -18.56 -7.43 13.47
C SER A 313 -19.60 -8.38 14.04
N LEU A 314 -19.48 -8.74 15.31
CA LEU A 314 -20.50 -9.50 16.04
C LEU A 314 -21.56 -8.61 16.70
N ASN A 315 -21.56 -7.29 16.45
CA ASN A 315 -22.39 -6.31 17.14
C ASN A 315 -22.17 -6.30 18.67
N ILE A 316 -20.93 -6.50 19.12
CA ILE A 316 -20.51 -6.44 20.52
C ILE A 316 -19.80 -5.11 20.79
N ASP A 317 -20.28 -4.37 21.78
CA ASP A 317 -19.69 -3.10 22.21
C ASP A 317 -18.42 -3.35 23.04
N CYS A 318 -17.25 -3.09 22.45
CA CYS A 318 -15.95 -3.29 23.08
C CYS A 318 -15.68 -2.37 24.30
N GLU A 319 -16.51 -1.35 24.53
CA GLU A 319 -16.43 -0.49 25.73
C GLU A 319 -17.39 -0.91 26.84
N LYS A 320 -18.34 -1.80 26.57
CA LYS A 320 -19.36 -2.22 27.55
C LYS A 320 -19.36 -3.72 27.87
N ASP A 321 -18.77 -4.55 27.01
CA ASP A 321 -18.72 -5.99 27.25
C ASP A 321 -17.73 -6.34 28.37
N GLU A 322 -18.26 -6.79 29.52
CA GLU A 322 -17.48 -7.09 30.73
C GLU A 322 -16.36 -8.13 30.50
N ARG A 323 -16.48 -8.98 29.46
CA ARG A 323 -15.44 -9.96 29.11
C ARG A 323 -14.14 -9.28 28.67
N PHE A 324 -14.23 -8.05 28.18
CA PHE A 324 -13.13 -7.29 27.55
C PHE A 324 -12.70 -6.05 28.34
N ILE A 325 -13.24 -5.86 29.55
CA ILE A 325 -12.89 -4.76 30.45
C ILE A 325 -11.96 -5.30 31.55
N LYS A 326 -10.76 -4.73 31.68
CA LYS A 326 -9.74 -5.15 32.67
C LYS A 326 -9.24 -3.94 33.45
N ASN A 327 -9.40 -3.94 34.77
CA ASN A 327 -9.01 -2.83 35.65
C ASN A 327 -9.47 -1.45 35.15
N GLU A 328 -10.75 -1.33 34.77
CA GLU A 328 -11.34 -0.11 34.18
C GLU A 328 -10.77 0.28 32.79
N ASN A 329 -9.84 -0.50 32.21
CA ASN A 329 -9.39 -0.32 30.82
C ASN A 329 -10.30 -1.07 29.85
N THR A 330 -10.62 -0.42 28.74
CA THR A 330 -11.28 -1.00 27.57
C THR A 330 -10.28 -1.23 26.44
N LEU A 331 -10.65 -2.06 25.46
CA LEU A 331 -9.90 -2.22 24.22
C LEU A 331 -9.63 -0.87 23.53
N LEU A 332 -10.62 0.03 23.52
CA LEU A 332 -10.48 1.36 22.94
C LEU A 332 -9.47 2.21 23.71
N THR A 333 -9.48 2.18 25.05
CA THR A 333 -8.48 2.91 25.84
C THR A 333 -7.07 2.37 25.64
N ASN A 334 -6.91 1.06 25.46
CA ASN A 334 -5.63 0.43 25.11
C ASN A 334 -5.16 0.91 23.73
N LEU A 335 -6.00 0.80 22.70
CA LEU A 335 -5.70 1.24 21.33
C LEU A 335 -5.26 2.72 21.31
N LEU A 336 -6.01 3.61 21.96
CA LEU A 336 -5.71 5.04 22.02
C LEU A 336 -4.44 5.38 22.81
N SER A 337 -3.87 4.43 23.56
CA SER A 337 -2.61 4.65 24.28
C SER A 337 -1.37 4.62 23.37
N TYR A 338 -1.51 4.06 22.17
CA TYR A 338 -0.46 4.03 21.14
C TYR A 338 -0.50 5.27 20.22
N TYR A 339 -1.52 6.11 20.37
CA TYR A 339 -1.62 7.36 19.62
C TYR A 339 -0.42 8.27 19.89
N LYS A 340 0.14 8.80 18.82
CA LYS A 340 1.22 9.80 18.79
C LYS A 340 0.67 11.11 18.23
N GLU A 341 1.52 12.11 18.11
CA GLU A 341 1.10 13.41 17.58
C GLU A 341 0.73 13.32 16.08
N ASN A 342 -0.13 14.25 15.64
CA ASN A 342 -0.51 14.45 14.24
C ASN A 342 -1.18 13.24 13.54
N GLY A 343 -2.11 12.55 14.22
CA GLY A 343 -2.90 11.50 13.57
C GLY A 343 -2.20 10.15 13.44
N GLN A 344 -1.03 9.96 14.04
CA GLN A 344 -0.20 8.76 13.85
C GLN A 344 -0.26 7.85 15.07
N PHE A 345 0.02 6.57 14.89
CA PHE A 345 0.16 5.58 15.95
C PHE A 345 1.53 4.92 15.90
N SER A 346 1.95 4.28 16.99
CA SER A 346 3.13 3.42 17.03
C SER A 346 2.76 1.94 17.10
N HIS A 347 3.65 1.06 16.62
CA HIS A 347 3.48 -0.39 16.71
C HIS A 347 3.52 -0.88 18.17
N LEU A 348 4.53 -0.42 18.92
CA LEU A 348 4.69 -0.63 20.36
C LEU A 348 4.41 0.66 21.11
N GLN A 349 3.90 0.60 22.34
CA GLN A 349 3.45 1.77 23.10
C GLN A 349 4.53 2.87 23.23
N ASN A 350 5.80 2.48 23.36
CA ASN A 350 6.95 3.40 23.52
C ASN A 350 7.86 3.47 22.28
N ALA A 351 7.41 2.96 21.13
CA ALA A 351 8.16 3.05 19.87
C ALA A 351 7.88 4.37 19.12
N PRO A 352 8.72 4.72 18.13
CA PRO A 352 8.39 5.72 17.13
C PRO A 352 7.07 5.41 16.41
N MET A 353 6.55 6.40 15.67
CA MET A 353 5.40 6.19 14.81
C MET A 353 5.64 5.04 13.83
N ASP A 354 4.59 4.27 13.58
CA ASP A 354 4.56 3.15 12.66
C ASP A 354 3.38 3.33 11.71
N PHE A 355 3.65 3.19 10.42
CA PHE A 355 2.64 3.46 9.42
C PHE A 355 1.58 2.36 9.35
N MET A 356 1.96 1.09 9.48
CA MET A 356 1.01 -0.04 9.49
C MET A 356 0.13 0.03 10.74
N GLY A 357 0.71 0.31 11.90
CA GLY A 357 -0.02 0.55 13.13
C GLY A 357 -1.03 1.70 12.99
N THR A 358 -0.63 2.78 12.30
CA THR A 358 -1.54 3.91 12.00
C THR A 358 -2.72 3.49 11.14
N GLU A 359 -2.50 2.72 10.08
CA GLU A 359 -3.59 2.22 9.22
C GLU A 359 -4.54 1.28 9.96
N GLN A 360 -4.00 0.35 10.77
CA GLN A 360 -4.82 -0.62 11.49
C GLN A 360 -5.63 0.02 12.62
N ALA A 361 -5.04 0.96 13.36
CA ALA A 361 -5.80 1.74 14.33
C ALA A 361 -6.89 2.58 13.65
N HIS A 362 -6.61 3.14 12.46
CA HIS A 362 -7.60 3.93 11.73
C HIS A 362 -8.84 3.11 11.39
N TYR A 363 -8.71 1.98 10.68
CA TYR A 363 -9.91 1.21 10.31
C TYR A 363 -10.57 0.54 11.52
N ALA A 364 -9.84 0.26 12.61
CA ALA A 364 -10.47 -0.20 13.86
C ALA A 364 -11.31 0.89 14.52
N LEU A 365 -10.84 2.14 14.55
CA LEU A 365 -11.62 3.29 15.00
C LEU A 365 -12.82 3.55 14.10
N VAL A 366 -12.67 3.38 12.78
CA VAL A 366 -13.79 3.44 11.83
C VAL A 366 -14.80 2.33 12.13
N ALA A 367 -14.36 1.09 12.35
CA ALA A 367 -15.25 -0.02 12.69
C ALA A 367 -16.05 0.26 13.97
N TYR A 368 -15.39 0.78 15.00
CA TYR A 368 -16.04 1.20 16.25
C TYR A 368 -17.03 2.35 16.02
N ASP A 369 -16.63 3.41 15.28
CA ASP A 369 -17.51 4.54 15.00
C ASP A 369 -18.74 4.12 14.19
N ARG A 370 -18.58 3.24 13.20
CA ARG A 370 -19.70 2.65 12.45
C ARG A 370 -20.64 1.89 13.37
N PHE A 371 -20.11 1.04 14.25
CA PHE A 371 -20.88 0.25 15.21
C PHE A 371 -21.73 1.12 16.15
N ILE A 372 -21.14 2.12 16.81
CA ILE A 372 -21.89 2.97 17.77
C ILE A 372 -22.85 3.97 17.12
N ASN A 373 -22.74 4.18 15.80
CA ASN A 373 -23.67 4.99 15.02
C ASN A 373 -24.66 4.14 14.21
N ASP A 374 -24.81 2.85 14.53
CA ASP A 374 -25.74 1.91 13.88
C ASP A 374 -25.58 1.83 12.34
N GLN A 375 -24.34 1.97 11.86
CA GLN A 375 -24.01 1.83 10.43
C GLN A 375 -23.64 0.38 10.10
N GLU A 376 -23.66 0.00 8.82
CA GLU A 376 -23.28 -1.37 8.44
C GLU A 376 -21.84 -1.68 8.87
N ASN A 377 -21.57 -2.96 9.11
CA ASN A 377 -20.22 -3.43 9.41
C ASN A 377 -19.19 -2.87 8.40
N ILE A 378 -17.94 -2.67 8.84
CA ILE A 378 -16.90 -2.07 8.01
C ILE A 378 -16.65 -2.85 6.70
N TYR A 379 -16.77 -4.18 6.72
CA TYR A 379 -16.66 -5.06 5.56
C TYR A 379 -17.99 -5.32 4.84
N ASP A 380 -19.14 -4.96 5.41
CA ASP A 380 -20.43 -5.04 4.71
C ASP A 380 -20.58 -3.82 3.80
N MET A 381 -20.41 -4.04 2.49
CA MET A 381 -20.43 -2.99 1.47
C MET A 381 -21.57 -3.16 0.47
N LYS A 382 -22.62 -3.95 0.77
CA LYS A 382 -23.79 -4.11 -0.12
C LYS A 382 -24.46 -2.79 -0.52
N ASN A 383 -24.32 -1.77 0.32
CA ASN A 383 -24.88 -0.44 0.07
C ASN A 383 -23.95 0.48 -0.72
N VAL A 384 -22.73 0.04 -1.01
CA VAL A 384 -21.76 0.81 -1.80
C VAL A 384 -22.01 0.51 -3.27
N GLU A 385 -22.46 1.52 -4.01
CA GLU A 385 -22.61 1.45 -5.45
C GLU A 385 -21.24 1.39 -6.13
N LEU A 386 -21.03 0.40 -6.98
CA LEU A 386 -19.81 0.25 -7.75
C LEU A 386 -19.94 0.95 -9.10
N GLU A 387 -19.11 1.95 -9.33
CA GLU A 387 -18.98 2.62 -10.62
C GLU A 387 -18.36 1.65 -11.63
N LYS A 388 -19.13 1.27 -12.64
CA LYS A 388 -18.66 0.42 -13.74
C LYS A 388 -17.51 1.09 -14.48
N ALA A 389 -16.49 0.30 -14.81
CA ALA A 389 -15.40 0.79 -15.63
C ALA A 389 -15.91 1.22 -17.03
N SER A 390 -15.53 2.42 -17.45
CA SER A 390 -15.80 2.97 -18.80
C SER A 390 -14.56 3.54 -19.49
N SER A 391 -13.41 3.45 -18.84
CA SER A 391 -12.18 4.12 -19.22
C SER A 391 -11.01 3.15 -19.21
N ILE A 392 -10.02 3.40 -20.05
CA ILE A 392 -8.70 2.77 -19.98
C ILE A 392 -7.74 3.64 -19.18
N PHE A 393 -6.56 3.09 -18.91
CA PHE A 393 -5.43 3.82 -18.34
C PHE A 393 -4.30 3.85 -19.36
N MET A 394 -3.70 5.01 -19.60
CA MET A 394 -2.63 5.14 -20.59
C MET A 394 -1.45 5.95 -20.07
N SER A 395 -0.23 5.52 -20.43
CA SER A 395 1.01 6.29 -20.27
C SER A 395 1.84 6.24 -21.56
N ILE A 396 2.71 7.24 -21.73
CA ILE A 396 3.71 7.33 -22.80
C ILE A 396 5.07 7.55 -22.13
N GLU A 397 5.98 6.60 -22.30
CA GLU A 397 7.15 6.42 -21.46
C GLU A 397 8.43 6.31 -22.30
N ALA A 398 9.33 7.28 -22.17
CA ALA A 398 10.65 7.27 -22.79
C ALA A 398 11.75 7.03 -21.74
N ARG A 399 11.45 6.18 -20.75
CA ARG A 399 12.29 5.98 -19.56
C ARG A 399 13.66 5.40 -19.89
N THR A 400 13.74 4.47 -20.83
CA THR A 400 14.97 3.80 -21.26
C THR A 400 15.93 4.75 -22.00
N ALA A 401 15.38 5.73 -22.71
CA ALA A 401 16.11 6.81 -23.38
C ALA A 401 16.46 7.98 -22.44
N GLY A 402 16.05 7.91 -21.17
CA GLY A 402 16.39 8.92 -20.17
C GLY A 402 15.50 10.17 -20.16
N HIS A 403 14.37 10.15 -20.88
CA HIS A 403 13.42 11.26 -20.97
C HIS A 403 12.26 11.16 -19.97
N GLY A 404 12.21 10.10 -19.15
CA GLY A 404 11.13 9.86 -18.19
C GLY A 404 9.79 9.53 -18.85
N ASP A 405 8.70 10.06 -18.29
CA ASP A 405 7.36 9.93 -18.86
C ASP A 405 7.03 11.17 -19.68
N LEU A 406 6.78 10.99 -20.98
CA LEU A 406 6.21 12.02 -21.84
C LEU A 406 4.74 12.28 -21.45
N LEU A 407 4.05 11.23 -21.00
CA LEU A 407 2.75 11.29 -20.37
C LEU A 407 2.69 10.30 -19.21
N SER A 408 2.65 10.81 -17.97
CA SER A 408 2.35 10.00 -16.80
C SER A 408 0.95 9.40 -16.90
N MET A 409 0.71 8.29 -16.20
CA MET A 409 -0.54 7.53 -16.32
C MET A 409 -1.79 8.41 -16.13
N ILE A 410 -2.68 8.38 -17.12
CA ILE A 410 -3.99 9.01 -17.08
C ILE A 410 -5.10 7.97 -17.21
N GLU A 411 -6.28 8.30 -16.69
CA GLU A 411 -7.53 7.62 -17.01
C GLU A 411 -8.20 8.33 -18.20
N PHE A 412 -8.57 7.56 -19.23
CA PHE A 412 -9.11 8.08 -20.49
C PHE A 412 -10.37 7.30 -20.90
N PRO A 413 -11.52 7.96 -21.14
CA PRO A 413 -12.73 7.29 -21.57
C PRO A 413 -12.58 6.70 -22.98
N ILE A 414 -13.17 5.54 -23.22
CA ILE A 414 -13.13 4.89 -24.54
C ILE A 414 -14.52 4.81 -25.19
N GLU A 415 -14.53 4.84 -26.52
CA GLU A 415 -15.73 4.69 -27.34
C GLU A 415 -15.79 3.30 -27.99
N ASN A 416 -16.98 2.87 -28.39
CA ASN A 416 -17.13 1.58 -29.04
C ASN A 416 -16.41 1.56 -30.41
N GLY A 417 -15.51 0.59 -30.60
CA GLY A 417 -14.70 0.48 -31.82
C GLY A 417 -13.36 1.21 -31.76
N ASP A 418 -13.05 1.86 -30.64
CA ASP A 418 -11.71 2.39 -30.40
C ASP A 418 -10.67 1.25 -30.40
N ASN A 419 -9.55 1.49 -31.08
CA ASN A 419 -8.33 0.68 -31.05
C ASN A 419 -7.16 1.49 -30.47
N VAL A 420 -6.00 0.85 -30.26
CA VAL A 420 -4.83 1.49 -29.65
C VAL A 420 -4.40 2.76 -30.39
N GLU A 421 -4.28 2.71 -31.73
CA GLU A 421 -3.91 3.87 -32.56
C GLU A 421 -4.88 5.05 -32.35
N SER A 422 -6.18 4.79 -32.37
CA SER A 422 -7.21 5.81 -32.23
C SER A 422 -7.22 6.43 -30.83
N ILE A 423 -7.05 5.60 -29.78
CA ILE A 423 -6.98 6.06 -28.39
C ILE A 423 -5.73 6.90 -28.21
N PHE A 424 -4.57 6.40 -28.64
CA PHE A 424 -3.32 7.15 -28.58
C PHE A 424 -3.44 8.48 -29.32
N THR A 425 -4.00 8.50 -30.53
CA THR A 425 -4.20 9.73 -31.31
C THR A 425 -5.04 10.76 -30.55
N LYS A 426 -6.13 10.33 -29.89
CA LYS A 426 -6.98 11.21 -29.07
C LYS A 426 -6.19 11.72 -27.86
N VAL A 427 -5.54 10.83 -27.12
CA VAL A 427 -4.74 11.14 -25.92
C VAL A 427 -3.59 12.10 -26.24
N ALA A 428 -2.81 11.82 -27.27
CA ALA A 428 -1.69 12.64 -27.68
C ALA A 428 -2.14 14.06 -28.06
N LYS A 429 -3.22 14.17 -28.86
CA LYS A 429 -3.79 15.48 -29.22
C LYS A 429 -4.31 16.27 -28.01
N GLU A 430 -4.99 15.62 -27.06
CA GLU A 430 -5.48 16.29 -25.85
C GLU A 430 -4.35 16.77 -24.93
N ASN A 431 -3.19 16.13 -24.99
CA ASN A 431 -2.02 16.45 -24.16
C ASN A 431 -0.94 17.23 -24.92
N ASN A 432 -1.19 17.65 -26.17
CA ASN A 432 -0.24 18.34 -27.05
C ASN A 432 1.06 17.55 -27.26
N ILE A 433 0.94 16.24 -27.47
CA ILE A 433 2.06 15.35 -27.77
C ILE A 433 2.21 15.23 -29.29
N GLU A 434 3.38 15.57 -29.80
CA GLU A 434 3.74 15.43 -31.22
C GLU A 434 4.11 13.99 -31.55
N PHE A 435 3.64 13.48 -32.68
CA PHE A 435 3.93 12.11 -33.12
C PHE A 435 3.76 11.90 -34.63
N THR A 436 4.42 10.87 -35.15
CA THR A 436 4.22 10.30 -36.48
C THR A 436 4.02 8.78 -36.41
N PHE A 437 3.38 8.22 -37.44
CA PHE A 437 3.24 6.77 -37.64
C PHE A 437 3.95 6.36 -38.94
N LEU A 438 4.47 5.14 -38.99
CA LEU A 438 5.00 4.55 -40.22
C LEU A 438 3.88 4.31 -41.24
N GLU A 439 4.20 4.40 -42.53
CA GLU A 439 3.22 4.17 -43.60
C GLU A 439 2.87 2.67 -43.75
N ASN A 440 1.57 2.37 -43.93
CA ASN A 440 1.00 1.06 -44.34
C ASN A 440 0.94 -0.09 -43.29
N SER A 441 0.18 0.12 -42.20
CA SER A 441 -0.39 -0.82 -41.16
C SER A 441 0.26 -0.77 -39.75
N ARG A 442 -0.50 -1.09 -38.68
CA ARG A 442 -0.62 -0.28 -37.42
C ARG A 442 -0.28 -1.02 -36.09
N PRO A 443 -0.21 -0.27 -34.96
CA PRO A 443 0.62 0.91 -34.73
C PRO A 443 2.00 0.44 -34.23
N ASP A 444 3.13 0.63 -34.87
CA ASP A 444 3.49 1.40 -36.05
C ASP A 444 3.97 2.83 -35.69
N PHE A 445 4.21 3.13 -34.41
CA PHE A 445 4.75 4.43 -33.95
C PHE A 445 6.11 4.67 -34.59
N ASP A 446 6.30 5.84 -35.23
CA ASP A 446 7.56 6.21 -35.88
C ASP A 446 8.37 7.15 -34.98
N GLU A 447 7.77 8.28 -34.61
CA GLU A 447 8.36 9.29 -33.74
C GLU A 447 7.33 9.77 -32.71
N ILE A 448 7.75 10.00 -31.47
CA ILE A 448 6.94 10.68 -30.45
C ILE A 448 7.84 11.68 -29.71
N GLU A 449 7.43 12.96 -29.67
CA GLU A 449 8.19 14.07 -29.06
C GLU A 449 9.66 14.14 -29.52
N GLY A 450 9.93 13.98 -30.82
CA GLY A 450 11.28 14.04 -31.36
C GLY A 450 12.13 12.78 -31.16
N ILE A 451 11.55 11.72 -30.57
CA ILE A 451 12.26 10.44 -30.37
C ILE A 451 11.80 9.49 -31.46
N ALA A 452 12.62 9.29 -32.49
CA ALA A 452 12.33 8.40 -33.61
C ALA A 452 12.76 6.96 -33.32
N ASN A 453 12.15 5.99 -33.99
CA ASN A 453 12.71 4.64 -34.05
C ASN A 453 14.13 4.68 -34.63
N GLY A 454 15.05 3.95 -34.02
CA GLY A 454 16.44 3.92 -34.44
C GLY A 454 17.31 5.06 -33.90
N GLU A 455 16.74 6.03 -33.16
CA GLU A 455 17.44 7.24 -32.70
C GLU A 455 18.72 6.95 -31.90
N TYR A 456 18.70 5.91 -31.06
CA TYR A 456 19.83 5.58 -30.17
C TYR A 456 20.64 4.38 -30.64
N ASP A 457 20.00 3.44 -31.35
CA ASP A 457 20.58 2.22 -31.90
C ASP A 457 19.57 1.57 -32.85
N PHE A 458 20.01 0.65 -33.72
CA PHE A 458 19.14 -0.03 -34.71
C PHE A 458 18.00 -0.85 -34.08
N ASN A 459 18.15 -1.24 -32.80
CA ASN A 459 17.12 -1.95 -32.01
C ASN A 459 16.18 -1.01 -31.26
N SER A 460 16.49 0.29 -31.20
CA SER A 460 15.71 1.23 -30.42
C SER A 460 14.39 1.56 -31.12
N SER A 461 13.26 1.45 -30.40
CA SER A 461 11.94 1.62 -31.00
C SER A 461 10.84 1.90 -29.98
N TRP A 462 9.75 2.48 -30.47
CA TRP A 462 8.47 2.58 -29.77
C TRP A 462 7.69 1.28 -29.86
N THR A 463 7.11 0.86 -28.74
CA THR A 463 6.22 -0.30 -28.67
C THR A 463 5.11 -0.04 -27.64
N TYR A 464 4.14 -0.96 -27.55
CA TYR A 464 3.07 -0.85 -26.56
C TYR A 464 2.74 -2.17 -25.87
N TYR A 465 2.34 -2.04 -24.61
CA TYR A 465 1.89 -3.14 -23.76
C TYR A 465 0.44 -2.91 -23.36
N ILE A 466 -0.36 -3.98 -23.34
CA ILE A 466 -1.70 -3.95 -22.76
C ILE A 466 -1.74 -4.92 -21.58
N ASN A 467 -2.08 -4.41 -20.41
CA ASN A 467 -2.17 -5.18 -19.16
C ASN A 467 -0.89 -5.95 -18.82
N GLY A 468 0.26 -5.42 -19.22
CA GLY A 468 1.58 -6.02 -19.01
C GLY A 468 2.03 -6.96 -20.12
N GLU A 469 1.17 -7.29 -21.10
CA GLU A 469 1.55 -8.14 -22.22
C GLU A 469 1.97 -7.29 -23.42
N LEU A 470 3.12 -7.61 -24.01
CA LEU A 470 3.56 -7.05 -25.29
C LEU A 470 2.64 -7.59 -26.38
N LEU A 471 1.94 -6.71 -27.09
CA LEU A 471 1.09 -7.09 -28.20
C LEU A 471 1.76 -6.70 -29.52
N LEU A 472 2.12 -7.72 -30.28
CA LEU A 472 2.69 -7.56 -31.62
C LEU A 472 1.61 -7.61 -32.72
N ASN A 473 0.37 -7.95 -32.37
CA ASN A 473 -0.75 -8.10 -33.30
C ASN A 473 -1.91 -7.16 -32.95
N ASP A 474 -2.51 -6.63 -34.01
CA ASP A 474 -3.33 -5.42 -34.01
C ASP A 474 -4.84 -5.64 -33.75
N ASP A 475 -5.23 -6.90 -33.49
CA ASP A 475 -6.63 -7.32 -33.36
C ASP A 475 -7.21 -7.09 -31.95
N TYR A 476 -6.39 -6.70 -30.97
CA TYR A 476 -6.88 -6.49 -29.62
C TYR A 476 -7.69 -5.18 -29.54
N ILE A 477 -8.96 -5.32 -29.18
CA ILE A 477 -9.86 -4.19 -28.93
C ILE A 477 -9.77 -3.83 -27.44
N PRO A 478 -9.26 -2.63 -27.09
CA PRO A 478 -9.20 -2.16 -25.71
C PRO A 478 -10.56 -2.17 -25.01
N LYS A 479 -10.54 -2.59 -23.75
CA LYS A 479 -11.72 -2.71 -22.88
C LYS A 479 -11.58 -1.79 -21.68
N PRO A 480 -12.70 -1.40 -21.05
CA PRO A 480 -12.63 -0.64 -19.82
C PRO A 480 -11.77 -1.35 -18.77
N GLY A 481 -10.93 -0.57 -18.09
CA GLY A 481 -10.00 -1.05 -17.10
C GLY A 481 -8.64 -1.49 -17.63
N ASP A 482 -8.47 -1.62 -18.95
CA ASP A 482 -7.17 -1.95 -19.54
C ASP A 482 -6.12 -0.87 -19.26
N VAL A 483 -4.87 -1.30 -19.11
CA VAL A 483 -3.71 -0.45 -18.95
C VAL A 483 -2.86 -0.54 -20.21
N ILE A 484 -2.74 0.57 -20.93
CA ILE A 484 -1.97 0.68 -22.17
C ILE A 484 -0.71 1.50 -21.87
N ARG A 485 0.47 0.91 -22.02
CA ARG A 485 1.74 1.61 -21.82
C ARG A 485 2.46 1.69 -23.15
N ILE A 486 2.58 2.88 -23.72
CA ILE A 486 3.43 3.14 -24.89
C ILE A 486 4.84 3.40 -24.36
N ARG A 487 5.82 2.60 -24.78
CA ARG A 487 7.16 2.58 -24.19
C ARG A 487 8.21 2.65 -25.28
N TYR A 488 9.16 3.57 -25.14
CA TYR A 488 10.39 3.54 -25.92
C TYR A 488 11.36 2.53 -25.29
N THR A 489 12.05 1.77 -26.12
CA THR A 489 13.10 0.87 -25.68
C THR A 489 14.38 1.06 -26.47
N LEU A 490 15.53 0.82 -25.83
CA LEU A 490 16.82 0.73 -26.53
C LEU A 490 17.04 -0.68 -27.09
N ASP A 491 16.51 -1.68 -26.39
CA ASP A 491 16.48 -3.09 -26.76
C ASP A 491 15.24 -3.73 -26.11
N PHE A 492 14.54 -4.64 -26.77
CA PHE A 492 13.33 -5.28 -26.20
C PHE A 492 13.59 -5.92 -24.84
N GLU A 493 14.80 -6.46 -24.60
CA GLU A 493 15.16 -7.07 -23.32
C GLU A 493 15.21 -6.07 -22.14
N ASP A 494 15.31 -4.76 -22.41
CA ASP A 494 15.40 -3.74 -21.37
C ASP A 494 14.04 -3.51 -20.67
N LEU A 495 12.92 -3.87 -21.32
CA LEU A 495 11.58 -3.69 -20.78
C LEU A 495 11.14 -4.80 -19.82
N ASP A 496 11.85 -5.93 -19.80
CA ASP A 496 11.57 -7.13 -19.01
C ASP A 496 12.32 -7.16 -17.66
N GLN A 497 13.08 -6.11 -17.35
CA GLN A 497 13.95 -6.05 -16.18
C GLN A 497 13.86 -4.70 -15.47
N PRO A 498 14.28 -4.60 -14.19
CA PRO A 498 14.35 -3.32 -13.52
C PRO A 498 15.29 -2.38 -14.28
N LEU A 499 14.85 -1.14 -14.53
CA LEU A 499 15.58 -0.16 -15.36
C LEU A 499 17.02 0.07 -14.89
N VAL A 500 17.30 -0.10 -13.59
CA VAL A 500 18.65 0.03 -13.02
C VAL A 500 19.66 -0.95 -13.62
N LYS A 501 19.21 -2.09 -14.18
CA LYS A 501 20.10 -3.00 -14.90
C LYS A 501 20.58 -2.39 -16.22
N LEU A 502 19.71 -1.70 -16.95
CA LEU A 502 20.10 -0.94 -18.14
C LEU A 502 21.10 0.16 -17.76
N LEU A 503 20.85 0.89 -16.68
CA LEU A 503 21.79 1.90 -16.18
C LEU A 503 23.18 1.31 -15.91
N LYS A 504 23.26 0.16 -15.24
CA LYS A 504 24.53 -0.56 -14.99
C LYS A 504 25.22 -0.97 -16.29
N LYS A 505 24.47 -1.49 -17.26
CA LYS A 505 24.97 -1.87 -18.59
C LYS A 505 25.58 -0.66 -19.31
N LYS A 506 24.85 0.47 -19.36
CA LYS A 506 25.31 1.71 -20.02
C LYS A 506 26.52 2.34 -19.33
N ILE A 507 26.58 2.35 -18.00
CA ILE A 507 27.78 2.80 -17.27
C ILE A 507 29.02 2.00 -17.68
N SER A 508 28.89 0.66 -17.81
CA SER A 508 30.02 -0.18 -18.22
C SER A 508 30.45 0.14 -19.65
N GLN A 509 29.49 0.17 -20.59
CA GLN A 509 29.76 0.44 -22.00
C GLN A 509 30.44 1.79 -22.21
N ILE A 510 29.97 2.85 -21.54
CA ILE A 510 30.56 4.18 -21.63
C ILE A 510 32.01 4.18 -21.10
N LYS A 511 32.30 3.49 -19.99
CA LYS A 511 33.67 3.41 -19.45
C LYS A 511 34.64 2.69 -20.37
N ASP A 512 34.14 1.71 -21.12
CA ASP A 512 34.95 0.92 -22.05
C ASP A 512 35.18 1.65 -23.39
N MET A 513 34.27 2.55 -23.76
CA MET A 513 34.28 3.26 -25.04
C MET A 513 35.01 4.62 -24.99
N TYR A 514 34.88 5.37 -23.88
CA TYR A 514 35.34 6.77 -23.83
C TYR A 514 36.59 6.95 -22.94
N TYR A 515 37.68 7.43 -23.54
CA TYR A 515 38.99 7.58 -22.88
C TYR A 515 39.39 9.05 -22.69
N PRO A 516 39.97 9.42 -21.52
CA PRO A 516 40.32 10.82 -21.20
C PRO A 516 41.35 11.42 -22.17
N THR A 517 42.13 10.58 -22.84
CA THR A 517 43.17 11.01 -23.79
C THR A 517 42.60 11.53 -25.10
N ILE A 518 41.36 11.19 -25.45
CA ILE A 518 40.73 11.53 -26.74
C ILE A 518 39.97 12.86 -26.64
N TYR A 519 39.38 13.15 -25.49
CA TYR A 519 38.44 14.24 -25.29
C TYR A 519 39.04 15.40 -24.49
N SER A 520 38.39 16.56 -24.55
CA SER A 520 38.76 17.73 -23.75
C SER A 520 38.62 17.40 -22.25
N GLU A 521 39.52 17.96 -21.42
CA GLU A 521 39.46 17.76 -19.97
C GLU A 521 38.11 18.21 -19.39
N LYS A 522 37.53 19.29 -19.94
CA LYS A 522 36.27 19.86 -19.49
C LYS A 522 35.09 18.93 -19.78
N SER A 523 34.91 18.51 -21.02
CA SER A 523 33.79 17.62 -21.41
C SER A 523 33.94 16.24 -20.76
N PHE A 524 35.15 15.70 -20.71
CA PHE A 524 35.40 14.40 -20.07
C PHE A 524 35.14 14.42 -18.57
N LYS A 525 35.44 15.53 -17.88
CA LYS A 525 35.10 15.69 -16.46
C LYS A 525 33.59 15.66 -16.22
N VAL A 526 32.78 16.28 -17.08
CA VAL A 526 31.30 16.23 -16.99
C VAL A 526 30.81 14.78 -17.13
N LEU A 527 31.39 14.02 -18.06
CA LEU A 527 31.09 12.59 -18.21
C LEU A 527 31.45 11.80 -16.94
N GLN A 528 32.63 12.05 -16.35
CA GLN A 528 33.04 11.38 -15.11
C GLN A 528 32.10 11.69 -13.92
N GLU A 529 31.66 12.94 -13.78
CA GLU A 529 30.69 13.35 -12.75
C GLU A 529 29.33 12.69 -12.96
N SER A 530 28.88 12.59 -14.21
CA SER A 530 27.61 11.92 -14.58
C SER A 530 27.68 10.41 -14.30
N ILE A 531 28.80 9.77 -14.63
CA ILE A 531 29.09 8.37 -14.28
C ILE A 531 29.04 8.16 -12.76
N ALA A 532 29.69 9.04 -11.98
CA ALA A 532 29.69 8.90 -10.52
C ALA A 532 28.27 8.99 -9.93
N THR A 533 27.47 9.94 -10.42
CA THR A 533 26.06 10.10 -10.03
C THR A 533 25.24 8.86 -10.37
N ALA A 534 25.35 8.38 -11.61
CA ALA A 534 24.68 7.17 -12.07
C ALA A 534 25.08 5.93 -11.27
N GLN A 535 26.36 5.78 -10.91
CA GLN A 535 26.84 4.70 -10.05
C GLN A 535 26.24 4.74 -8.64
N SER A 536 26.09 5.95 -8.06
CA SER A 536 25.44 6.12 -6.76
C SER A 536 23.99 5.64 -6.82
N ILE A 537 23.23 6.11 -7.82
CA ILE A 537 21.82 5.72 -8.04
C ILE A 537 21.70 4.21 -8.26
N ALA A 538 22.60 3.63 -9.06
CA ALA A 538 22.60 2.20 -9.36
C ALA A 538 22.96 1.30 -8.17
N SER A 539 23.61 1.86 -7.14
CA SER A 539 24.01 1.16 -5.92
C SER A 539 22.96 1.21 -4.82
N ASP A 540 22.00 2.14 -4.90
CA ASP A 540 20.91 2.25 -3.94
C ASP A 540 19.90 1.11 -4.16
N TRP A 541 19.64 0.34 -3.11
CA TRP A 541 18.75 -0.80 -3.16
C TRP A 541 17.29 -0.40 -3.42
N MET A 542 16.91 0.83 -3.06
CA MET A 542 15.58 1.39 -3.31
C MET A 542 15.27 1.42 -4.82
N ASN A 543 16.27 1.65 -5.66
CA ASN A 543 16.11 1.80 -7.12
C ASN A 543 16.10 0.46 -7.87
N ASN A 544 16.09 -0.68 -7.17
CA ASN A 544 16.02 -2.01 -7.79
C ASN A 544 14.57 -2.46 -8.11
N GLY A 545 13.58 -1.62 -7.82
CA GLY A 545 12.16 -1.89 -8.03
C GLY A 545 11.70 -1.80 -9.49
N TYR A 546 10.43 -2.16 -9.70
CA TYR A 546 9.66 -1.93 -10.92
C TYR A 546 8.61 -0.81 -10.74
N ASP A 547 8.64 -0.14 -9.58
CA ASP A 547 7.74 0.97 -9.29
C ASP A 547 8.19 2.22 -10.07
N THR A 548 7.22 3.08 -10.33
CA THR A 548 7.39 4.25 -11.20
C THR A 548 8.36 5.27 -10.61
N GLU A 549 8.38 5.42 -9.29
CA GLU A 549 9.25 6.39 -8.60
C GLU A 549 10.73 6.00 -8.79
N SER A 550 11.05 4.74 -8.52
CA SER A 550 12.39 4.18 -8.75
C SER A 550 12.81 4.27 -10.22
N GLU A 551 11.92 3.91 -11.16
CA GLU A 551 12.24 3.96 -12.59
C GLU A 551 12.47 5.38 -13.10
N LEU A 552 11.74 6.38 -12.60
CA LEU A 552 11.95 7.78 -13.00
C LEU A 552 13.28 8.33 -12.47
N ILE A 553 13.70 7.96 -11.25
CA ILE A 553 15.02 8.31 -10.72
C ILE A 553 16.13 7.73 -11.59
N VAL A 554 16.01 6.45 -11.95
CA VAL A 554 16.98 5.77 -12.82
C VAL A 554 16.97 6.36 -14.23
N SER A 555 15.80 6.68 -14.78
CA SER A 555 15.66 7.31 -16.09
C SER A 555 16.37 8.67 -16.13
N SER A 556 16.21 9.50 -15.11
CA SER A 556 16.93 10.77 -15.02
C SER A 556 18.45 10.59 -15.05
N ALA A 557 18.97 9.54 -14.40
CA ALA A 557 20.39 9.21 -14.45
C ALA A 557 20.87 8.76 -15.84
N LEU A 558 20.05 7.99 -16.56
CA LEU A 558 20.30 7.62 -17.96
C LEU A 558 20.38 8.87 -18.85
N GLY A 559 19.42 9.79 -18.71
CA GLY A 559 19.40 11.03 -19.50
C GLY A 559 20.64 11.90 -19.26
N GLN A 560 21.09 12.01 -18.00
CA GLN A 560 22.33 12.72 -17.68
C GLN A 560 23.56 12.05 -18.29
N LEU A 561 23.61 10.71 -18.32
CA LEU A 561 24.71 9.98 -18.96
C LEU A 561 24.73 10.21 -20.47
N PHE A 562 23.58 10.08 -21.15
CA PHE A 562 23.50 10.26 -22.59
C PHE A 562 23.85 11.70 -22.98
N ALA A 563 23.29 12.69 -22.30
CA ALA A 563 23.64 14.10 -22.54
C ALA A 563 25.13 14.40 -22.31
N ALA A 564 25.78 13.75 -21.34
CA ALA A 564 27.21 13.93 -21.11
C ALA A 564 28.08 13.29 -22.20
N VAL A 565 27.60 12.20 -22.82
CA VAL A 565 28.24 11.58 -23.99
C VAL A 565 28.08 12.47 -25.22
N ASP A 566 26.86 12.97 -25.49
CA ASP A 566 26.58 13.82 -26.66
C ASP A 566 27.35 15.16 -26.63
N GLN A 567 27.73 15.61 -25.42
CA GLN A 567 28.50 16.84 -25.21
C GLN A 567 30.02 16.62 -25.17
N LEU A 568 30.51 15.43 -25.53
CA LEU A 568 31.95 15.15 -25.58
C LEU A 568 32.65 15.93 -26.70
N GLU A 569 33.40 16.94 -26.30
CA GLU A 569 34.28 17.67 -27.21
C GLU A 569 35.64 16.95 -27.33
N TYR A 570 36.13 16.73 -28.56
CA TYR A 570 37.47 16.18 -28.81
C TYR A 570 38.58 17.12 -28.32
N ASN A 571 39.74 16.54 -28.00
CA ASN A 571 40.92 17.32 -27.64
C ASN A 571 41.48 18.06 -28.88
N SER A 572 41.38 19.39 -28.89
CA SER A 572 41.82 20.25 -29.99
C SER A 572 43.31 20.14 -30.32
N ASP A 573 44.16 19.81 -29.34
CA ASP A 573 45.61 19.68 -29.56
C ASP A 573 45.96 18.40 -30.32
N LEU A 574 45.18 17.34 -30.13
CA LEU A 574 45.27 16.09 -30.90
C LEU A 574 44.83 16.30 -32.35
N LEU A 575 43.67 16.93 -32.56
CA LEU A 575 43.18 17.30 -33.91
C LEU A 575 44.20 18.17 -34.66
N THR A 576 44.77 19.18 -34.00
CA THR A 576 45.77 20.08 -34.60
C THR A 576 47.08 19.36 -34.93
N SER A 577 47.50 18.39 -34.11
CA SER A 577 48.71 17.60 -34.33
C SER A 577 48.52 16.61 -35.49
N SER A 578 47.37 15.95 -35.56
CA SER A 578 47.00 15.05 -36.66
C SER A 578 46.88 15.81 -38.00
N LEU A 579 46.22 16.98 -38.01
CA LEU A 579 46.13 17.84 -39.19
C LEU A 579 47.50 18.32 -39.68
N LYS A 580 48.44 18.65 -38.78
CA LYS A 580 49.82 19.01 -39.14
C LYS A 580 50.59 17.84 -39.75
N ILE A 581 50.37 16.62 -39.28
CA ILE A 581 50.98 15.41 -39.86
C ILE A 581 50.44 15.19 -41.28
N ILE A 582 49.13 15.30 -41.49
CA ILE A 582 48.49 15.17 -42.81
C ILE A 582 49.02 16.25 -43.77
N GLN A 583 49.09 17.52 -43.33
CA GLN A 583 49.61 18.62 -44.15
C GLN A 583 51.10 18.44 -44.51
N ASN A 584 51.92 17.98 -43.58
CA ASN A 584 53.35 17.71 -43.84
C ASN A 584 53.56 16.51 -44.76
N ASN A 585 52.70 15.49 -44.73
CA ASN A 585 52.77 14.35 -45.65
C ASN A 585 52.34 14.75 -47.07
N ASN A 586 51.30 15.57 -47.22
CA ASN A 586 50.87 16.10 -48.52
C ASN A 586 51.89 17.06 -49.17
N GLN A 587 52.73 17.75 -48.39
CA GLN A 587 53.79 18.59 -48.95
C GLN A 587 55.03 17.83 -49.41
N ASN A 588 55.21 16.57 -48.99
CA ASN A 588 56.47 15.84 -49.18
C ASN A 588 56.42 14.70 -50.22
N ASN A 589 55.26 14.33 -50.79
CA ASN A 589 55.18 13.25 -51.79
C ASN A 589 54.34 13.62 -53.03
N ASN A 590 54.99 13.49 -54.21
CA ASN A 590 54.39 13.52 -55.56
C ASN A 590 53.97 12.12 -56.04
N GLU A 591 53.79 11.15 -55.12
CA GLU A 591 53.22 9.84 -55.43
C GLU A 591 52.05 9.58 -54.50
N VAL A 592 50.89 9.34 -55.11
CA VAL A 592 49.70 8.81 -54.47
C VAL A 592 50.03 7.36 -54.10
N THR A 593 50.56 7.14 -52.92
CA THR A 593 50.80 5.80 -52.38
C THR A 593 50.18 5.71 -50.99
N GLU A 594 49.10 4.93 -50.95
CA GLU A 594 48.35 4.47 -49.77
C GLU A 594 48.08 5.54 -48.72
N ILE A 595 46.89 6.14 -48.85
CA ILE A 595 46.11 6.58 -47.70
C ILE A 595 46.03 5.35 -46.80
N ILE A 596 46.86 5.29 -45.75
CA ILE A 596 46.52 4.51 -44.57
C ILE A 596 45.26 5.19 -44.07
N MET A 597 44.11 4.63 -44.47
CA MET A 597 42.83 5.10 -43.97
C MET A 597 42.93 5.05 -42.45
N ILE A 598 42.47 6.14 -41.85
CA ILE A 598 42.37 6.29 -40.40
C ILE A 598 41.48 5.17 -39.81
N ASP A 599 40.82 4.37 -40.65
CA ASP A 599 40.14 3.10 -40.35
C ASP A 599 40.92 2.14 -39.43
N ASP A 600 42.25 2.05 -39.52
CA ASP A 600 43.02 1.07 -38.73
C ASP A 600 43.37 1.56 -37.30
N LEU A 601 43.13 2.84 -36.99
CA LEU A 601 43.42 3.44 -35.67
C LEU A 601 42.18 3.89 -34.92
N PHE A 602 41.06 3.97 -35.60
CA PHE A 602 39.77 4.37 -35.06
C PHE A 602 38.73 3.53 -35.79
N GLU A 603 37.88 2.78 -35.07
CA GLU A 603 36.52 2.58 -35.57
C GLU A 603 35.94 4.01 -35.62
N VAL A 604 36.11 4.66 -36.77
CA VAL A 604 35.76 6.06 -36.97
C VAL A 604 34.24 6.13 -36.94
N ASP A 605 33.73 6.79 -35.90
CA ASP A 605 32.37 7.32 -35.84
C ASP A 605 32.08 8.09 -37.14
N GLU A 606 31.01 7.76 -37.86
CA GLU A 606 30.61 8.34 -39.17
C GLU A 606 30.66 9.89 -39.14
N PHE A 607 30.44 10.48 -37.97
CA PHE A 607 30.52 11.91 -37.72
C PHE A 607 31.92 12.52 -37.88
N LEU A 608 32.99 11.80 -37.52
CA LEU A 608 34.36 12.27 -37.68
C LEU A 608 34.78 12.27 -39.15
N GLU A 609 34.26 11.33 -39.94
CA GLU A 609 34.46 11.27 -41.39
C GLU A 609 33.85 12.51 -42.08
N GLU A 610 32.67 12.94 -41.64
CA GLU A 610 31.97 14.12 -42.16
C GLU A 610 32.63 15.46 -41.77
N GLN A 611 33.31 15.51 -40.62
CA GLN A 611 34.11 16.67 -40.19
C GLN A 611 35.51 16.74 -40.85
N LEU A 612 36.03 15.61 -41.32
CA LEU A 612 37.35 15.50 -41.96
C LEU A 612 37.31 15.72 -43.48
N LEU A 613 36.18 15.43 -44.14
CA LEU A 613 35.87 15.76 -45.54
C LEU A 613 35.66 17.26 -45.75
#